data_AF-A0A8K0Q1G6-F1
#
_entry.id   AF-A0A8K0Q1G6-F1
#
_cell.length_a   1.000
_cell.length_b   1.000
_cell.length_c   1.000
_cell.angle_alpha   90.00
_cell.angle_beta   90.00
_cell.angle_gamma   90.00
#
_symmetry.space_group_name_H-M   'P 1'
#
loop_
_entity.id
_entity.type
_entity.pdbx_description
1 polymer ?
#
loop_
_entity_poly.entity_id
_entity_poly.type
_entity_poly.pdbx_seq_one_letter_code
_entity_poly.pdbx_strand_id
1 'polypeptide(L)'
;MEGLGVASNVIAVADLSMKVASLCIQYAKDAKNAASDIERLNNEVANLQNVAKNVQELLNSLNGAKLEKSQRLRDDLKNSASQLETLKKKLEPSTGRKGMRKMGLRSLKWPFQSKEVKDLVETLRRHAEIIDRTLQVEQTGILLNIDQKLLSIDQTTVLSRLPIAAGASFDSRAEEHNPTCLPNTRVDLLRQIHEWVNDPCAKAIFWLNGMAGTGKSTISRTVARDFASSGHLGASFFFKRGEA
;
A
#
# COMPACT_ATOMS: atom_id res chain seq x y z
N MET A 1 -17.76 20.12 -2.20
CA MET A 1 -16.41 20.62 -2.57
C MET A 1 -15.53 19.39 -2.63
N GLU A 2 -15.23 18.94 -3.84
CA GLU A 2 -14.62 17.65 -4.14
C GLU A 2 -13.32 17.46 -3.34
N GLY A 3 -13.15 16.27 -2.75
CA GLY A 3 -11.97 15.94 -1.97
C GLY A 3 -10.74 15.92 -2.87
N LEU A 4 -9.95 16.99 -2.81
CA LEU A 4 -8.67 17.09 -3.50
C LEU A 4 -7.77 15.88 -3.18
N GLY A 5 -6.98 15.48 -4.19
CA GLY A 5 -5.95 14.42 -4.16
C GLY A 5 -4.98 14.56 -2.99
N VAL A 6 -4.29 13.47 -2.62
CA VAL A 6 -3.16 13.58 -1.68
C VAL A 6 -2.12 14.55 -2.25
N ALA A 7 -1.78 14.42 -3.53
CA ALA A 7 -0.86 15.32 -4.24
C ALA A 7 -1.30 16.78 -4.18
N SER A 8 -2.58 17.06 -4.43
CA SER A 8 -3.10 18.43 -4.35
C SER A 8 -2.97 19.03 -2.95
N ASN A 9 -3.26 18.25 -1.91
CA ASN A 9 -3.13 18.70 -0.53
C ASN A 9 -1.65 18.90 -0.15
N VAL A 10 -0.73 18.03 -0.59
CA VAL A 10 0.72 18.20 -0.39
C VAL A 10 1.22 19.51 -1.00
N ILE A 11 0.85 19.78 -2.26
CA ILE A 11 1.21 21.03 -2.94
C ILE A 11 0.68 22.24 -2.17
N ALA A 12 -0.56 22.17 -1.70
CA ALA A 12 -1.15 23.24 -0.90
C ALA A 12 -0.38 23.48 0.41
N VAL A 13 -0.03 22.42 1.16
CA VAL A 13 0.79 22.54 2.37
C VAL A 13 2.14 23.18 2.06
N ALA A 14 2.83 22.73 1.01
CA ALA A 14 4.14 23.26 0.63
C ALA A 14 4.09 24.77 0.26
N ASP A 15 3.13 25.18 -0.56
CA ASP A 15 2.96 26.57 -0.99
C ASP A 15 2.55 27.49 0.18
N LEU A 16 1.61 27.04 1.01
CA LEU A 16 1.17 27.80 2.18
C LEU A 16 2.27 27.95 3.22
N SER A 17 3.05 26.90 3.49
CA SER A 17 4.19 26.99 4.39
C SER A 17 5.23 28.00 3.91
N MET A 18 5.55 28.04 2.61
CA MET A 18 6.47 29.04 2.06
C MET A 18 5.96 30.47 2.26
N LYS A 19 4.67 30.71 2.03
CA LYS A 19 4.03 32.03 2.22
C LYS A 19 4.05 32.45 3.69
N VAL A 20 3.68 31.54 4.59
CA VAL A 20 3.71 31.80 6.04
C VAL A 20 5.15 32.08 6.51
N ALA A 21 6.13 31.28 6.09
CA ALA A 21 7.54 31.50 6.45
C ALA A 21 8.04 32.87 5.98
N SER A 22 7.69 33.28 4.76
CA SER A 22 8.01 34.62 4.24
C SER A 22 7.40 35.74 5.10
N LEU A 23 6.14 35.60 5.53
CA LEU A 23 5.50 36.55 6.44
C LEU A 23 6.18 36.57 7.82
N CYS A 24 6.53 35.42 8.39
CA CYS A 24 7.29 35.34 9.64
C CYS A 24 8.62 36.10 9.54
N ILE A 25 9.37 35.93 8.44
CA ILE A 25 10.63 36.64 8.19
C ILE A 25 10.41 38.16 8.09
N GLN A 26 9.29 38.61 7.52
CA GLN A 26 8.94 40.04 7.49
C GLN A 26 8.68 40.58 8.89
N TYR A 27 7.87 39.88 9.69
CA TYR A 27 7.63 40.25 11.09
C TYR A 27 8.89 40.23 11.94
N ALA A 28 9.83 39.31 11.69
CA ALA A 28 11.10 39.25 12.42
C ALA A 28 11.93 40.55 12.30
N LYS A 29 11.77 41.30 11.21
CA LYS A 29 12.44 42.59 11.00
C LYS A 29 11.83 43.72 11.83
N ASP A 30 10.51 43.68 12.03
CA ASP A 30 9.73 44.81 12.58
C ASP A 30 9.28 44.59 14.04
N ALA A 31 9.09 43.35 14.48
CA ALA A 31 8.51 42.98 15.77
C ALA A 31 9.52 42.29 16.70
N LYS A 32 10.59 43.02 17.09
CA LYS A 32 11.69 42.49 17.92
C LYS A 32 11.23 41.89 19.26
N ASN A 33 10.15 42.40 19.84
CA ASN A 33 9.57 41.88 21.09
C ASN A 33 8.95 40.48 20.96
N ALA A 34 8.66 40.02 19.73
CA ALA A 34 8.10 38.71 19.44
C ALA A 34 9.10 37.77 18.74
N ALA A 35 10.40 38.13 18.68
CA ALA A 35 11.40 37.42 17.88
C ALA A 35 11.45 35.91 18.16
N SER A 36 11.45 35.51 19.44
CA SER A 36 11.44 34.10 19.84
C SER A 36 10.19 33.35 19.36
N ASP A 37 9.02 33.99 19.44
CA ASP A 37 7.76 33.37 19.01
C ASP A 37 7.70 33.24 17.48
N ILE A 38 8.19 34.26 16.77
CA ILE A 38 8.32 34.24 15.30
C ILE A 38 9.26 33.13 14.86
N GLU A 39 10.42 33.00 15.51
CA GLU A 39 11.40 31.96 15.21
C GLU A 39 10.84 30.56 15.44
N ARG A 40 10.21 30.31 16.59
CA ARG A 40 9.58 29.02 16.91
C ARG A 40 8.51 28.64 15.89
N LEU A 41 7.64 29.58 15.52
CA LEU A 41 6.62 29.34 14.50
C LEU A 41 7.24 29.07 13.13
N ASN A 42 8.24 29.87 12.72
CA ASN A 42 8.90 29.71 11.45
C ASN A 42 9.60 28.35 11.31
N ASN A 43 10.25 27.88 12.39
CA ASN A 43 10.90 26.57 12.42
C ASN A 43 9.90 25.41 12.23
N GLU A 44 8.74 25.45 12.90
CA GLU A 44 7.73 24.39 12.71
C GLU A 44 7.04 24.45 11.34
N VAL A 45 6.83 25.65 10.79
CA VAL A 45 6.30 25.81 9.42
C VAL A 45 7.30 25.25 8.40
N ALA A 46 8.60 25.49 8.59
CA ALA A 46 9.66 24.93 7.76
C ALA A 46 9.75 23.40 7.90
N ASN A 47 9.58 22.85 9.11
CA ASN A 47 9.51 21.42 9.34
C ASN A 47 8.35 20.79 8.54
N LEU A 48 7.15 21.35 8.66
CA LEU A 48 5.97 20.88 7.92
C LEU A 48 6.15 20.99 6.40
N GLN A 49 6.85 22.03 5.92
CA GLN A 49 7.21 22.15 4.51
C GLN A 49 8.13 21.01 4.05
N ASN A 50 9.12 20.64 4.86
CA ASN A 50 10.04 19.54 4.54
C ASN A 50 9.29 18.21 4.51
N VAL A 51 8.41 17.95 5.48
CA VAL A 51 7.54 16.77 5.48
C VAL A 51 6.69 16.73 4.20
N ALA A 52 6.07 17.84 3.80
CA ALA A 52 5.30 17.91 2.56
C ALA A 52 6.17 17.62 1.31
N LYS A 53 7.41 18.13 1.24
CA LYS A 53 8.34 17.79 0.15
C LYS A 53 8.67 16.30 0.11
N ASN A 54 8.93 15.69 1.26
CA ASN A 54 9.19 14.25 1.35
C ASN A 54 7.99 13.44 0.83
N VAL A 55 6.76 13.84 1.19
CA VAL A 55 5.55 13.21 0.66
C VAL A 55 5.49 13.39 -0.87
N GLN A 56 5.80 14.58 -1.39
CA GLN A 56 5.80 14.84 -2.83
C GLN A 56 6.80 13.97 -3.60
N GLU A 57 8.02 13.81 -3.07
CA GLU A 57 9.05 12.94 -3.65
C GLU A 57 8.59 11.48 -3.67
N LEU A 58 7.97 11.02 -2.57
CA LEU A 58 7.41 9.67 -2.49
C LEU A 58 6.22 9.47 -3.45
N LEU A 59 5.38 10.49 -3.66
CA LEU A 59 4.29 10.45 -4.63
C LEU A 59 4.80 10.37 -6.08
N ASN A 60 5.95 10.96 -6.37
CA ASN A 60 6.58 10.89 -7.69
C ASN A 60 7.35 9.57 -7.91
N SER A 61 7.55 8.78 -6.85
CA SER A 61 8.18 7.46 -6.93
C SER A 61 7.19 6.39 -7.43
N LEU A 62 7.71 5.18 -7.70
CA LEU A 62 6.92 3.99 -8.07
C LEU A 62 5.76 3.67 -7.08
N ASN A 63 5.82 4.19 -5.85
CA ASN A 63 4.85 3.94 -4.80
C ASN A 63 3.74 5.00 -4.69
N GLY A 64 3.73 6.03 -5.54
CA GLY A 64 2.80 7.14 -5.44
C GLY A 64 1.32 6.74 -5.52
N ALA A 65 0.99 5.73 -6.32
CA ALA A 65 -0.38 5.25 -6.46
C ALA A 65 -0.98 4.65 -5.18
N LYS A 66 -0.14 4.08 -4.29
CA LYS A 66 -0.59 3.57 -3.00
C LYS A 66 -0.84 4.71 -2.03
N LEU A 67 0.08 5.67 -1.97
CA LEU A 67 -0.02 6.85 -1.11
C LEU A 67 -1.23 7.72 -1.47
N GLU A 68 -1.55 7.87 -2.76
CA GLU A 68 -2.76 8.57 -3.21
C GLU A 68 -4.05 7.95 -2.67
N LYS A 69 -4.07 6.63 -2.42
CA LYS A 69 -5.26 5.95 -1.88
C LYS A 69 -5.39 6.09 -0.35
N SER A 70 -4.38 6.62 0.33
CA SER A 70 -4.38 6.73 1.80
C SER A 70 -5.32 7.86 2.25
N GLN A 71 -6.48 7.49 2.78
CA GLN A 71 -7.47 8.44 3.28
C GLN A 71 -6.94 9.20 4.50
N ARG A 72 -6.23 8.52 5.40
CA ARG A 72 -5.64 9.13 6.59
C ARG A 72 -4.65 10.24 6.22
N LEU A 73 -3.71 9.92 5.33
CA LEU A 73 -2.74 10.89 4.83
C LEU A 73 -3.43 12.09 4.17
N ARG A 74 -4.47 11.84 3.36
CA ARG A 74 -5.27 12.88 2.72
C ARG A 74 -5.90 13.83 3.75
N ASP A 75 -6.49 13.29 4.80
CA ASP A 75 -7.16 14.06 5.84
C ASP A 75 -6.15 14.88 6.68
N ASP A 76 -5.02 14.28 7.04
CA ASP A 76 -3.96 14.96 7.81
C ASP A 76 -3.33 16.13 7.03
N LEU A 77 -3.08 15.94 5.72
CA LEU A 77 -2.58 17.01 4.84
C LEU A 77 -3.62 18.11 4.63
N LYS A 78 -4.90 17.75 4.46
CA LYS A 78 -5.98 18.72 4.32
C LYS A 78 -6.13 19.57 5.59
N ASN A 79 -6.08 18.94 6.76
CA ASN A 79 -6.12 19.63 8.06
C ASN A 79 -4.93 20.58 8.20
N SER A 80 -3.72 20.13 7.85
CA SER A 80 -2.51 20.95 7.83
C SER A 80 -2.64 22.17 6.92
N ALA A 81 -3.14 21.99 5.69
CA ALA A 81 -3.36 23.09 4.74
C ALA A 81 -4.36 24.12 5.28
N SER A 82 -5.47 23.67 5.86
CA SER A 82 -6.49 24.57 6.44
C SER A 82 -5.97 25.40 7.61
N GLN A 83 -5.10 24.82 8.44
CA GLN A 83 -4.44 25.56 9.53
C GLN A 83 -3.44 26.57 9.00
N LEU A 84 -2.62 26.19 8.03
CA LEU A 84 -1.66 27.12 7.39
C LEU A 84 -2.38 28.28 6.70
N GLU A 85 -3.52 28.04 6.04
CA GLU A 85 -4.31 29.10 5.42
C GLU A 85 -4.92 30.04 6.49
N THR A 86 -5.35 29.50 7.62
CA THR A 86 -5.84 30.30 8.76
C THR A 86 -4.72 31.15 9.36
N LEU A 87 -3.53 30.57 9.51
CA LEU A 87 -2.33 31.23 10.02
C LEU A 87 -1.89 32.36 9.07
N LYS A 88 -1.83 32.07 7.77
CA LYS A 88 -1.54 33.04 6.71
C LYS A 88 -2.49 34.22 6.77
N LYS A 89 -3.80 34.00 6.81
CA LYS A 89 -4.81 35.08 6.90
C LYS A 89 -4.63 35.99 8.12
N LYS A 90 -4.20 35.43 9.26
CA LYS A 90 -3.90 36.21 10.47
C LYS A 90 -2.59 36.99 10.37
N LEU A 91 -1.62 36.48 9.63
CA LEU A 91 -0.31 37.13 9.38
C LEU A 91 -0.37 38.16 8.25
N GLU A 92 -1.33 38.08 7.34
CA GLU A 92 -1.47 39.06 6.26
C GLU A 92 -1.79 40.44 6.88
N PRO A 93 -0.97 41.48 6.61
CA PRO A 93 -1.25 42.81 7.12
C PRO A 93 -2.59 43.29 6.56
N SER A 94 -3.47 43.76 7.44
CA SER A 94 -4.76 44.29 7.05
C SER A 94 -4.56 45.40 6.01
N THR A 95 -5.01 45.15 4.78
CA THR A 95 -5.00 46.11 3.67
C THR A 95 -6.04 47.20 3.93
N GLY A 96 -5.81 48.01 4.96
CA GLY A 96 -6.54 49.24 5.23
C GLY A 96 -6.17 50.30 4.20
N ARG A 97 -7.13 50.57 3.29
CA ARG A 97 -7.20 51.66 2.29
C ARG A 97 -6.08 51.68 1.24
N LYS A 98 -6.47 51.37 -0.01
CA LYS A 98 -5.80 51.73 -1.26
C LYS A 98 -5.83 53.27 -1.48
N GLY A 99 -5.22 54.03 -0.59
CA GLY A 99 -5.12 55.49 -0.69
C GLY A 99 -3.76 55.96 -0.18
N MET A 100 -2.98 56.56 -1.08
CA MET A 100 -1.68 57.20 -0.84
C MET A 100 -0.53 56.29 -0.37
N ARG A 101 0.22 55.75 -1.34
CA ARG A 101 1.63 55.39 -1.16
C ARG A 101 2.44 56.68 -0.96
N LYS A 102 2.67 57.08 0.30
CA LYS A 102 3.79 57.96 0.67
C LYS A 102 4.68 57.18 1.63
N MET A 103 5.98 57.19 1.31
CA MET A 103 7.07 56.49 1.98
C MET A 103 7.00 56.62 3.51
N GLY A 104 7.02 55.47 4.19
CA GLY A 104 7.22 55.33 5.63
C GLY A 104 7.05 53.86 5.98
N LEU A 105 8.10 53.21 6.50
CA LEU A 105 8.01 51.83 6.98
C LEU A 105 6.90 51.77 8.03
N ARG A 106 5.75 51.17 7.68
CA ARG A 106 4.79 50.76 8.69
C ARG A 106 5.38 49.54 9.37
N SER A 107 5.90 49.73 10.59
CA SER A 107 6.33 48.62 11.43
C SER A 107 5.15 47.65 11.60
N LEU A 108 5.30 46.42 11.12
CA LEU A 108 4.29 45.40 11.28
C LEU A 108 4.14 45.03 12.76
N LYS A 109 2.91 45.14 13.30
CA LYS A 109 2.62 44.72 14.67
C LYS A 109 2.26 43.23 14.69
N TRP A 110 3.01 42.46 15.47
CA TRP A 110 2.75 41.03 15.64
C TRP A 110 1.32 40.78 16.14
N PRO A 111 0.52 39.94 15.45
CA PRO A 111 -0.91 39.82 15.72
C PRO A 111 -1.28 38.74 16.76
N PHE A 112 -0.31 38.01 17.32
CA PHE A 112 -0.56 36.89 18.23
C PHE A 112 -0.07 37.16 19.66
N GLN A 113 -0.72 36.50 20.62
CA GLN A 113 -0.18 36.33 21.96
C GLN A 113 0.78 35.13 22.02
N SER A 114 1.76 35.14 22.93
CA SER A 114 2.74 34.05 23.04
C SER A 114 2.11 32.68 23.33
N LYS A 115 1.00 32.65 24.10
CA LYS A 115 0.22 31.43 24.34
C LYS A 115 -0.38 30.88 23.04
N GLU A 116 -0.96 31.75 22.20
CA GLU A 116 -1.53 31.35 20.92
C GLU A 116 -0.44 30.78 19.99
N VAL A 117 0.74 31.40 19.98
CA VAL A 117 1.88 30.90 19.18
C VAL A 117 2.32 29.52 19.67
N LYS A 118 2.39 29.32 20.99
CA LYS A 118 2.72 28.01 21.56
C LYS A 118 1.73 26.93 21.11
N ASP A 119 0.43 27.20 21.20
CA ASP A 119 -0.62 26.25 20.81
C ASP A 119 -0.56 25.95 19.30
N LEU A 120 -0.28 26.96 18.48
CA LEU A 120 -0.09 26.79 17.03
C LEU A 120 1.14 25.92 16.71
N VAL A 121 2.28 26.20 17.34
CA VAL A 121 3.53 25.45 17.21
C VAL A 121 3.33 23.98 17.57
N GLU A 122 2.67 23.70 18.70
CA GLU A 122 2.37 22.32 19.12
C GLU A 122 1.44 21.61 18.13
N THR A 123 0.45 22.32 17.59
CA THR A 123 -0.49 21.75 16.63
C THR A 123 0.18 21.42 15.29
N LEU A 124 1.01 22.32 14.77
CA LEU A 124 1.77 22.10 13.54
C LEU A 124 2.76 20.95 13.69
N ARG A 125 3.48 20.90 14.82
CA ARG A 125 4.39 19.79 15.14
C ARG A 125 3.66 18.45 15.16
N ARG A 126 2.51 18.39 15.83
CA ARG A 126 1.68 17.18 15.88
C ARG A 126 1.25 16.73 14.48
N HIS A 127 0.88 17.65 13.60
CA HIS A 127 0.54 17.30 12.22
C HIS A 127 1.74 16.73 11.46
N ALA A 128 2.92 17.35 11.57
CA ALA A 128 4.14 16.83 10.96
C ALA A 128 4.45 15.40 11.44
N GLU A 129 4.38 15.15 12.75
CA GLU A 129 4.61 13.83 13.34
C GLU A 129 3.58 12.77 12.89
N ILE A 130 2.30 13.14 12.77
CA ILE A 130 1.26 12.23 12.31
C ILE A 130 1.48 11.85 10.84
N ILE A 131 1.86 12.81 10.00
CA ILE A 131 2.16 12.56 8.58
C ILE A 131 3.36 11.61 8.48
N ASP A 132 4.46 11.89 9.19
CA ASP A 132 5.65 11.03 9.19
C ASP A 132 5.36 9.61 9.68
N ARG A 133 4.61 9.46 10.77
CA ARG A 133 4.19 8.14 11.26
C ARG A 133 3.33 7.41 10.24
N THR A 134 2.43 8.11 9.57
CA THR A 134 1.58 7.52 8.52
C THR A 134 2.45 7.04 7.36
N LEU A 135 3.44 7.80 6.93
CA LEU A 135 4.40 7.39 5.90
C LEU A 135 5.19 6.14 6.33
N GLN A 136 5.65 6.07 7.58
CA GLN A 136 6.38 4.91 8.10
C GLN A 136 5.52 3.64 8.12
N VAL A 137 4.25 3.74 8.51
CA VAL A 137 3.31 2.61 8.46
C VAL A 137 3.11 2.13 7.03
N GLU A 138 2.95 3.07 6.08
CA GLU A 138 2.80 2.73 4.66
C GLU A 138 4.03 2.05 4.07
N GLN A 139 5.24 2.53 4.41
CA GLN A 139 6.52 1.93 4.04
C GLN A 139 6.71 0.53 4.63
N THR A 140 6.36 0.33 5.90
CA THR A 140 6.43 -0.98 6.57
C THR A 140 5.53 -1.99 5.88
N GLY A 141 4.33 -1.58 5.47
CA GLY A 141 3.43 -2.44 4.71
C GLY A 141 3.99 -2.85 3.33
N ILE A 142 4.81 -2.00 2.71
CA ILE A 142 5.51 -2.35 1.45
C ILE A 142 6.60 -3.38 1.73
N LEU A 143 7.41 -3.19 2.78
CA LEU A 143 8.49 -4.12 3.15
C LEU A 143 7.94 -5.53 3.43
N LEU A 144 6.84 -5.62 4.16
CA LEU A 144 6.16 -6.91 4.43
C LEU A 144 5.64 -7.58 3.15
N ASN A 145 5.10 -6.81 2.20
CA ASN A 145 4.66 -7.36 0.93
C ASN A 145 5.85 -7.84 0.06
N ILE A 146 6.98 -7.14 0.10
CA ILE A 146 8.20 -7.59 -0.58
C ILE A 146 8.69 -8.90 0.03
N ASP A 147 8.75 -9.00 1.36
CA ASP A 147 9.16 -10.22 2.07
C ASP A 147 8.28 -11.40 1.68
N GLN A 148 6.95 -11.22 1.69
CA GLN A 148 6.00 -12.25 1.27
C GLN A 148 6.19 -12.70 -0.19
N LYS A 149 6.47 -11.76 -1.10
CA LYS A 149 6.75 -12.09 -2.51
C LYS A 149 8.09 -12.78 -2.70
N LEU A 150 9.12 -12.42 -1.93
CA LEU A 150 10.41 -13.11 -1.98
C LEU A 150 10.27 -14.56 -1.54
N LEU A 151 9.50 -14.83 -0.48
CA LEU A 151 9.21 -16.20 -0.02
C LEU A 151 8.50 -17.05 -1.08
N SER A 152 7.56 -16.47 -1.85
CA SER A 152 6.87 -17.21 -2.91
C SER A 152 7.72 -17.40 -4.17
N ILE A 153 8.62 -16.47 -4.48
CA ILE A 153 9.63 -16.62 -5.54
C ILE A 153 10.57 -17.77 -5.21
N ASP A 154 11.01 -17.90 -3.95
CA ASP A 154 11.89 -18.99 -3.53
C ASP A 154 11.24 -20.36 -3.76
N GLN A 155 9.99 -20.54 -3.32
CA GLN A 155 9.24 -21.78 -3.52
C GLN A 155 9.08 -22.15 -5.01
N THR A 156 8.71 -21.19 -5.85
CA THR A 156 8.53 -21.43 -7.30
C THR A 156 9.86 -21.68 -8.02
N THR A 157 10.93 -21.00 -7.61
CA THR A 157 12.27 -21.18 -8.18
C THR A 157 12.85 -22.55 -7.79
N VAL A 158 12.60 -23.02 -6.57
CA VAL A 158 13.03 -24.35 -6.13
C VAL A 158 12.26 -25.43 -6.89
N LEU A 159 10.94 -25.32 -7.01
CA LEU A 159 10.12 -26.32 -7.72
C LEU A 159 10.43 -26.38 -9.22
N SER A 160 10.71 -25.25 -9.86
CA SER A 160 11.05 -25.20 -11.29
C SER A 160 12.42 -25.80 -11.64
N ARG A 161 13.30 -25.98 -10.65
CA ARG A 161 14.59 -26.68 -10.82
C ARG A 161 14.49 -28.19 -10.64
N LEU A 162 13.36 -28.71 -10.15
CA LEU A 162 13.19 -30.15 -10.00
C LEU A 162 13.12 -30.80 -11.39
N PRO A 163 13.84 -31.92 -11.61
CA PRO A 163 13.78 -32.61 -12.88
C PRO A 163 12.36 -33.11 -13.14
N ILE A 164 11.83 -32.81 -14.32
CA ILE A 164 10.50 -33.26 -14.74
C ILE A 164 10.65 -34.63 -15.39
N ALA A 165 9.98 -35.63 -14.84
CA ALA A 165 9.88 -36.94 -15.47
C ALA A 165 9.02 -36.85 -16.73
N ALA A 166 9.63 -36.93 -17.91
CA ALA A 166 8.93 -36.86 -19.18
C ALA A 166 7.89 -37.98 -19.28
N GLY A 167 6.64 -37.63 -19.64
CA GLY A 167 5.55 -38.60 -19.78
C GLY A 167 4.85 -39.01 -18.48
N ALA A 168 5.32 -38.55 -17.31
CA ALA A 168 4.71 -38.92 -16.03
C ALA A 168 3.46 -38.11 -15.70
N SER A 169 3.32 -36.88 -16.20
CA SER A 169 2.16 -36.04 -15.93
C SER A 169 0.91 -36.54 -16.65
N PHE A 170 -0.27 -36.33 -16.05
CA PHE A 170 -1.56 -36.75 -16.61
C PHE A 170 -1.87 -36.09 -17.97
N ASP A 171 -1.30 -34.91 -18.22
CA ASP A 171 -1.45 -34.09 -19.43
C ASP A 171 -0.29 -34.28 -20.42
N SER A 172 0.59 -35.25 -20.19
CA SER A 172 1.67 -35.57 -21.12
C SER A 172 1.12 -36.19 -22.42
N ARG A 173 1.88 -36.06 -23.52
CA ARG A 173 1.55 -36.70 -24.81
C ARG A 173 1.35 -38.23 -24.69
N ALA A 174 2.04 -38.88 -23.76
CA ALA A 174 1.92 -40.31 -23.50
C ALA A 174 0.58 -40.70 -22.85
N GLU A 175 -0.10 -39.74 -22.20
CA GLU A 175 -1.40 -39.93 -21.54
C GLU A 175 -2.57 -39.26 -22.29
N GLU A 176 -2.30 -38.41 -23.29
CA GLU A 176 -3.30 -37.66 -24.07
C GLU A 176 -4.44 -38.53 -24.63
N HIS A 177 -4.12 -39.73 -25.12
CA HIS A 177 -5.08 -40.64 -25.73
C HIS A 177 -5.70 -41.64 -24.75
N ASN A 178 -5.29 -41.61 -23.47
CA ASN A 178 -5.79 -42.55 -22.50
C ASN A 178 -7.18 -42.16 -21.99
N PRO A 179 -8.11 -43.11 -21.88
CA PRO A 179 -9.48 -42.80 -21.51
C PRO A 179 -9.57 -42.33 -20.04
N THR A 180 -10.46 -41.38 -19.83
CA THR A 180 -11.03 -41.04 -18.51
C THR A 180 -12.37 -41.75 -18.32
N CYS A 181 -12.92 -41.75 -17.10
CA CYS A 181 -14.26 -42.26 -16.84
C CYS A 181 -15.27 -41.65 -17.81
N LEU A 182 -16.19 -42.48 -18.29
CA LEU A 182 -17.31 -42.02 -19.12
C LEU A 182 -18.23 -41.13 -18.27
N PRO A 183 -18.92 -40.15 -18.89
CA PRO A 183 -19.88 -39.32 -18.19
C PRO A 183 -20.88 -40.15 -17.39
N ASN A 184 -21.22 -39.70 -16.18
CA ASN A 184 -22.16 -40.36 -15.27
C ASN A 184 -21.78 -41.79 -14.84
N THR A 185 -20.51 -42.19 -14.98
CA THR A 185 -20.00 -43.46 -14.44
C THR A 185 -19.11 -43.23 -13.23
N ARG A 186 -19.05 -44.22 -12.32
CA ARG A 186 -18.21 -44.17 -11.11
C ARG A 186 -18.47 -42.94 -10.20
N VAL A 187 -19.66 -42.34 -10.31
CA VAL A 187 -20.04 -41.09 -9.64
C VAL A 187 -19.84 -41.15 -8.12
N ASP A 188 -20.30 -42.22 -7.47
CA ASP A 188 -20.15 -42.36 -6.01
C ASP A 188 -18.69 -42.46 -5.56
N LEU A 189 -17.85 -43.14 -6.34
CA LEU A 189 -16.43 -43.29 -6.01
C LEU A 189 -15.68 -41.97 -6.23
N LEU A 190 -15.97 -41.26 -7.34
CA LEU A 190 -15.38 -39.95 -7.58
C LEU A 190 -15.79 -38.96 -6.49
N ARG A 191 -17.06 -38.97 -6.08
CA ARG A 191 -17.56 -38.17 -4.95
C ARG A 191 -16.82 -38.49 -3.65
N GLN A 192 -16.63 -39.77 -3.31
CA GLN A 192 -15.86 -40.17 -2.12
C GLN A 192 -14.41 -39.65 -2.16
N ILE A 193 -13.77 -39.67 -3.33
CA ILE A 193 -12.41 -39.14 -3.50
C ILE A 193 -12.41 -37.62 -3.32
N HIS A 194 -13.41 -36.91 -3.87
CA HIS A 194 -13.55 -35.47 -3.65
C HIS A 194 -13.80 -35.12 -2.17
N GLU A 195 -14.64 -35.86 -1.48
CA GLU A 195 -14.87 -35.70 -0.04
C GLU A 195 -13.58 -35.94 0.75
N TRP A 196 -12.83 -36.99 0.41
CA TRP A 196 -11.54 -37.30 1.03
C TRP A 196 -10.49 -36.19 0.84
N VAL A 197 -10.37 -35.62 -0.37
CA VAL A 197 -9.40 -34.52 -0.63
C VAL A 197 -9.74 -33.25 0.16
N ASN A 198 -11.03 -32.98 0.37
CA ASN A 198 -11.49 -31.75 1.02
C ASN A 198 -11.63 -31.89 2.55
N ASP A 199 -11.41 -33.06 3.13
CA ASP A 199 -11.49 -33.29 4.57
C ASP A 199 -10.13 -33.03 5.25
N PRO A 200 -10.01 -31.99 6.10
CA PRO A 200 -8.77 -31.68 6.81
C PRO A 200 -8.33 -32.78 7.80
N CYS A 201 -9.24 -33.67 8.19
CA CYS A 201 -8.99 -34.77 9.12
C CYS A 201 -8.71 -36.10 8.41
N ALA A 202 -8.81 -36.16 7.08
CA ALA A 202 -8.61 -37.38 6.32
C ALA A 202 -7.14 -37.84 6.33
N LYS A 203 -6.93 -39.13 6.05
CA LYS A 203 -5.59 -39.70 5.91
C LYS A 203 -4.91 -39.15 4.67
N ALA A 204 -3.61 -38.91 4.71
CA ALA A 204 -2.84 -38.36 3.59
C ALA A 204 -2.77 -39.25 2.34
N ILE A 205 -3.11 -40.54 2.44
CA ILE A 205 -3.07 -41.50 1.32
C ILE A 205 -4.46 -42.10 1.09
N PHE A 206 -5.01 -41.93 -0.11
CA PHE A 206 -6.17 -42.67 -0.59
C PHE A 206 -5.71 -43.90 -1.37
N TRP A 207 -6.07 -45.09 -0.89
CA TRP A 207 -5.71 -46.34 -1.56
C TRP A 207 -6.89 -46.86 -2.40
N LEU A 208 -6.79 -46.76 -3.73
CA LEU A 208 -7.76 -47.34 -4.66
C LEU A 208 -7.36 -48.78 -5.05
N ASN A 209 -8.03 -49.79 -4.47
CA ASN A 209 -7.83 -51.20 -4.82
C ASN A 209 -9.00 -51.78 -5.64
N GLY A 210 -8.75 -52.93 -6.27
CA GLY A 210 -9.75 -53.66 -7.04
C GLY A 210 -9.11 -54.62 -8.05
N MET A 211 -9.90 -55.54 -8.59
CA MET A 211 -9.45 -56.55 -9.56
C MET A 211 -8.76 -55.92 -10.78
N ALA A 212 -7.87 -56.66 -11.43
CA ALA A 212 -7.28 -56.23 -12.69
C ALA A 212 -8.39 -55.95 -13.74
N GLY A 213 -8.19 -54.93 -14.58
CA GLY A 213 -9.17 -54.56 -15.62
C GLY A 213 -10.38 -53.74 -15.16
N THR A 214 -10.54 -53.42 -13.87
CA THR A 214 -11.73 -52.66 -13.38
C THR A 214 -11.70 -51.15 -13.63
N GLY A 215 -10.69 -50.63 -14.34
CA GLY A 215 -10.60 -49.21 -14.69
C GLY A 215 -10.00 -48.31 -13.61
N LYS A 216 -9.21 -48.84 -12.67
CA LYS A 216 -8.53 -48.04 -11.62
C LYS A 216 -7.70 -46.88 -12.20
N SER A 217 -6.88 -47.14 -13.21
CA SER A 217 -6.08 -46.11 -13.88
C SER A 217 -6.95 -45.06 -14.57
N THR A 218 -8.09 -45.46 -15.13
CA THR A 218 -9.08 -44.57 -15.72
C THR A 218 -9.69 -43.62 -14.68
N ILE A 219 -9.98 -44.12 -13.47
CA ILE A 219 -10.43 -43.30 -12.34
C ILE A 219 -9.35 -42.30 -11.92
N SER A 220 -8.10 -42.75 -11.75
CA SER A 220 -6.99 -41.86 -11.37
C SER A 220 -6.78 -40.72 -12.37
N ARG A 221 -6.92 -40.98 -13.68
CA ARG A 221 -6.83 -39.93 -14.71
C ARG A 221 -7.98 -38.94 -14.64
N THR A 222 -9.21 -39.41 -14.42
CA THR A 222 -10.36 -38.53 -14.20
C THR A 222 -10.11 -37.61 -13.00
N VAL A 223 -9.71 -38.18 -11.87
CA VAL A 223 -9.42 -37.43 -10.65
C VAL A 223 -8.32 -36.38 -10.88
N ALA A 224 -7.22 -36.74 -11.55
CA ALA A 224 -6.14 -35.80 -11.86
C ALA A 224 -6.63 -34.63 -12.72
N ARG A 225 -7.41 -34.89 -13.77
CA ARG A 225 -7.96 -33.85 -14.65
C ARG A 225 -8.95 -32.94 -13.91
N ASP A 226 -9.81 -33.52 -13.08
CA ASP A 226 -10.82 -32.76 -12.34
C ASP A 226 -10.16 -31.84 -11.30
N PHE A 227 -9.08 -32.30 -10.64
CA PHE A 227 -8.31 -31.45 -9.72
C PHE A 227 -7.40 -30.44 -10.42
N ALA A 228 -6.88 -30.75 -11.62
CA ALA A 228 -6.17 -29.77 -12.42
C ALA A 228 -7.08 -28.62 -12.84
N SER A 229 -8.29 -28.93 -13.33
CA SER A 229 -9.25 -27.91 -13.76
C SER A 229 -9.80 -27.05 -12.62
N SER A 230 -9.83 -27.59 -11.40
CA SER A 230 -10.23 -26.85 -10.18
C SER A 230 -9.08 -26.20 -9.42
N GLY A 231 -7.83 -26.29 -9.93
CA GLY A 231 -6.65 -25.67 -9.30
C GLY A 231 -6.16 -26.33 -8.00
N HIS A 232 -6.63 -27.55 -7.69
CA HIS A 232 -6.26 -28.30 -6.48
C HIS A 232 -5.13 -29.32 -6.71
N LEU A 233 -4.79 -29.62 -7.97
CA LEU A 233 -3.73 -30.58 -8.28
C LEU A 233 -2.34 -29.93 -8.11
N GLY A 234 -1.57 -30.41 -7.13
CA GLY A 234 -0.18 -30.00 -6.95
C GLY A 234 0.79 -30.65 -7.94
N ALA A 235 0.67 -31.96 -8.17
CA ALA A 235 1.47 -32.72 -9.13
C ALA A 235 0.78 -34.04 -9.49
N SER A 236 1.18 -34.69 -10.59
CA SER A 236 0.71 -36.03 -10.98
C SER A 236 1.84 -36.85 -11.58
N PHE A 237 1.86 -38.15 -11.26
CA PHE A 237 2.87 -39.09 -11.73
C PHE A 237 2.20 -40.43 -12.07
N PHE A 238 2.17 -40.79 -13.35
CA PHE A 238 1.68 -42.06 -13.87
C PHE A 238 2.87 -42.93 -14.29
N PHE A 239 2.99 -44.09 -13.65
CA PHE A 239 4.05 -45.06 -13.92
C PHE A 239 3.48 -46.25 -14.70
N LYS A 240 4.08 -46.55 -15.86
CA LYS A 240 3.75 -47.74 -16.66
C LYS A 240 4.80 -48.83 -16.38
N ARG A 241 4.34 -50.03 -16.06
CA ARG A 241 5.23 -51.17 -15.81
C ARG A 241 5.81 -51.65 -17.13
N GLY A 242 7.12 -51.48 -17.33
CA GLY A 242 7.85 -51.99 -18.50
C GLY A 242 8.40 -50.91 -19.45
N GLU A 243 8.15 -49.63 -19.17
CA GLU A 243 8.75 -48.49 -19.88
C GLU A 243 9.72 -47.81 -18.88
N ALA A 244 11.01 -47.76 -19.21
CA ALA A 244 12.08 -47.14 -18.42
C ALA A 244 12.82 -46.10 -19.25
#